data_AF-A0A411LHZ1-F1
#
_entry.id   AF-A0A411LHZ1-F1
#
_cell.length_a   1.000
_cell.length_b   1.000
_cell.length_c   1.000
_cell.angle_alpha   90.00
_cell.angle_beta   90.00
_cell.angle_gamma   90.00
#
_symmetry.space_group_name_H-M   'P 1'
#
loop_
_entity.id
_entity.type
_entity.pdbx_description
1 polymer ?
#
loop_
_entity_poly.entity_id
_entity_poly.type
_entity_poly.pdbx_seq_one_letter_code
_entity_poly.pdbx_strand_id
1 'polypeptide(L)'
;MSFEQYRRDAVECATIGYFRDVSQDEPAKKFIRGFQTYDNGLNMPVWNGAGGPPMAMTSTRDSVLMMNPDQRLKEVQAVQVGDVERCLTERGYAKFTLTDRQDRELKRYPKGSDARRQFLYRLASAAR
;
A
#
# COMPACT_ATOMS: atom_id res chain seq x y z
N MET A 1 -0.50 -7.41 -28.68
CA MET A 1 -0.89 -8.04 -27.39
C MET A 1 -2.41 -8.16 -27.37
N SER A 2 -2.98 -9.27 -26.91
CA SER A 2 -4.44 -9.46 -26.84
C SER A 2 -4.97 -9.14 -25.44
N PHE A 3 -6.30 -8.95 -25.32
CA PHE A 3 -6.94 -8.77 -24.01
C PHE A 3 -6.73 -9.98 -23.10
N GLU A 4 -6.77 -11.20 -23.65
CA GLU A 4 -6.60 -12.42 -22.86
C GLU A 4 -5.18 -12.56 -22.31
N GLN A 5 -4.17 -12.21 -23.12
CA GLN A 5 -2.78 -12.13 -22.66
C GLN A 5 -2.64 -11.11 -21.51
N TYR A 6 -3.21 -9.91 -21.68
CA TYR A 6 -3.23 -8.90 -20.62
C TYR A 6 -3.91 -9.39 -19.34
N ARG A 7 -5.07 -10.03 -19.46
CA ARG A 7 -5.83 -10.54 -18.32
C ARG A 7 -5.01 -11.57 -17.54
N ARG A 8 -4.38 -12.52 -18.24
CA ARG A 8 -3.55 -13.54 -17.62
C ARG A 8 -2.32 -12.93 -16.95
N ASP A 9 -1.57 -12.08 -17.66
CA ASP A 9 -0.37 -11.45 -17.14
C ASP A 9 -0.67 -10.55 -15.92
N ALA A 10 -1.78 -9.81 -15.96
CA ALA A 10 -2.21 -8.97 -14.84
C ALA A 10 -2.52 -9.79 -13.59
N VAL A 11 -3.18 -10.95 -13.74
CA VAL A 11 -3.46 -11.84 -12.61
C VAL A 11 -2.17 -12.45 -12.07
N GLU A 12 -1.32 -13.00 -12.95
CA GLU A 12 -0.04 -13.60 -12.54
C GLU A 12 0.86 -12.60 -11.81
N CYS A 13 1.04 -11.40 -12.36
CA CYS A 13 1.84 -10.36 -11.70
C CYS A 13 1.21 -9.89 -10.38
N ALA A 14 -0.12 -9.78 -10.31
CA ALA A 14 -0.81 -9.43 -9.06
C ALA A 14 -0.63 -10.51 -7.99
N THR A 15 -0.64 -11.79 -8.37
CA THR A 15 -0.40 -12.92 -7.46
C THR A 15 0.98 -12.85 -6.83
N ILE A 16 2.03 -12.49 -7.61
CA ILE A 16 3.39 -12.30 -7.08
C ILE A 16 3.39 -11.23 -5.98
N GLY A 17 2.85 -10.04 -6.27
CA GLY A 17 2.80 -8.96 -5.28
C GLY A 17 1.93 -9.28 -4.05
N TYR A 18 0.83 -10.01 -4.25
CA TYR A 18 -0.09 -10.37 -3.16
C TYR A 18 0.53 -11.35 -2.16
N PHE A 19 1.23 -12.38 -2.65
CA PHE A 19 1.86 -13.40 -1.80
C PHE A 19 3.29 -13.06 -1.36
N ARG A 20 3.81 -11.92 -1.78
CA ARG A 20 5.14 -11.46 -1.43
C ARG A 20 5.24 -11.18 0.08
N ASP A 21 6.13 -11.91 0.75
CA ASP A 21 6.47 -11.65 2.14
C ASP A 21 7.17 -10.29 2.25
N VAL A 22 6.59 -9.39 3.05
CA VAL A 22 7.11 -8.05 3.29
C VAL A 22 7.90 -7.95 4.59
N SER A 23 7.92 -9.00 5.41
CA SER A 23 8.43 -8.95 6.80
C SER A 23 9.90 -8.55 6.89
N GLN A 24 10.68 -8.85 5.84
CA GLN A 24 12.11 -8.57 5.78
C GLN A 24 12.44 -7.19 5.19
N ASP A 25 11.45 -6.47 4.67
CA ASP A 25 11.68 -5.16 4.06
C ASP A 25 11.76 -4.04 5.09
N GLU A 26 12.60 -3.06 4.78
CA GLU A 26 12.80 -1.89 5.63
C GLU A 26 11.51 -1.14 5.96
N PRO A 27 10.56 -0.89 5.02
CA PRO A 27 9.27 -0.30 5.36
C PRO A 27 8.48 -1.09 6.41
N ALA A 28 8.45 -2.43 6.32
CA ALA A 28 7.73 -3.26 7.27
C ALA A 28 8.44 -3.32 8.63
N LYS A 29 9.77 -3.47 8.64
CA LYS A 29 10.59 -3.41 9.85
C LYS A 29 10.41 -2.08 10.60
N LYS A 30 10.43 -0.96 9.87
CA LYS A 30 10.20 0.38 10.45
C LYS A 30 8.79 0.53 11.00
N PHE A 31 7.78 0.03 10.28
CA PHE A 31 6.41 0.02 10.75
C PHE A 31 6.27 -0.72 12.08
N ILE A 32 6.77 -1.96 12.15
CA ILE A 32 6.74 -2.80 13.36
C ILE A 32 7.53 -2.15 14.52
N ARG A 33 8.74 -1.66 14.25
CA ARG A 33 9.60 -1.02 15.28
C ARG A 33 8.93 0.20 15.92
N GLY A 34 8.14 0.94 15.15
CA GLY A 34 7.35 2.06 15.68
C GLY A 34 6.41 1.60 16.80
N PHE A 35 5.66 0.51 16.58
CA PHE A 35 4.73 -0.02 17.59
C PHE A 35 5.47 -0.61 18.77
N GLN A 36 6.56 -1.33 18.55
CA GLN A 36 7.38 -1.88 19.64
C GLN A 36 7.94 -0.78 20.55
N THR A 37 8.41 0.33 19.96
CA THR A 37 8.89 1.49 20.73
C THR A 37 7.78 2.05 21.62
N TYR A 38 6.56 2.12 21.08
CA TYR A 38 5.39 2.60 21.81
C TYR A 38 4.97 1.65 22.94
N ASP A 39 4.82 0.35 22.64
CA ASP A 39 4.47 -0.67 23.63
C ASP A 39 5.50 -0.75 24.76
N ASN A 40 6.79 -0.62 24.44
CA ASN A 40 7.85 -0.54 25.44
C ASN A 40 7.71 0.72 26.31
N GLY A 41 7.35 1.86 25.72
CA GLY A 41 7.09 3.12 26.45
C GLY A 41 5.91 3.04 27.40
N LEU A 42 4.85 2.30 27.04
CA LEU A 42 3.70 2.04 27.92
C LEU A 42 4.04 1.14 29.11
N ASN A 43 4.99 0.22 28.94
CA ASN A 43 5.44 -0.70 29.98
C ASN A 43 6.56 -0.14 30.87
N MET A 44 7.02 1.10 30.63
CA MET A 44 7.98 1.76 31.51
C MET A 44 7.29 2.14 32.83
N PRO A 45 7.89 1.83 34.00
CA PRO A 45 7.34 2.26 35.26
C PRO A 45 7.32 3.80 35.30
N VAL A 46 6.15 4.37 35.59
CA VAL A 46 6.01 5.80 35.88
C VAL A 46 6.95 6.11 37.04
N TRP A 47 8.02 6.86 36.78
CA TRP A 47 8.95 7.30 37.81
C TRP A 47 8.23 8.29 38.73
N ASN A 48 7.70 7.83 39.86
CA ASN A 48 7.08 8.66 40.90
C ASN A 48 8.15 9.37 41.75
N GLY A 49 9.01 10.16 41.11
CA GLY A 49 10.08 10.90 41.76
C GLY A 49 10.20 12.29 41.16
N ALA A 50 9.83 13.28 41.97
CA ALA A 50 9.87 14.73 41.72
C ALA A 50 8.71 15.34 40.90
N GLY A 51 7.54 15.48 41.53
CA GLY A 51 6.73 16.72 41.57
C GLY A 51 6.30 17.43 40.27
N GLY A 52 6.54 16.88 39.08
CA GLY A 52 6.05 17.42 37.82
C GLY A 52 4.61 16.97 37.55
N PRO A 53 3.79 17.77 36.83
CA PRO A 53 2.47 17.32 36.43
C PRO A 53 2.63 16.02 35.63
N PRO A 54 1.75 15.02 35.82
CA PRO A 54 1.79 13.82 34.99
C PRO A 54 1.73 14.32 33.56
N MET A 55 2.79 14.08 32.77
CA MET A 55 2.81 14.35 31.34
C MET A 55 1.50 13.81 30.83
N ALA A 56 0.57 14.71 30.49
CA ALA A 56 -0.80 14.37 30.23
C ALA A 56 -0.77 13.21 29.26
N MET A 57 -1.25 12.03 29.69
CA MET A 57 -1.33 10.86 28.84
C MET A 57 -2.09 11.30 27.60
N THR A 58 -1.37 11.61 26.52
CA THR A 58 -1.92 11.56 25.18
C THR A 58 -2.51 10.17 25.12
N SER A 59 -3.81 10.08 24.84
CA SER A 59 -4.48 8.79 24.85
C SER A 59 -3.67 7.82 23.98
N THR A 60 -3.74 6.52 24.26
CA THR A 60 -3.03 5.52 23.43
C THR A 60 -3.28 5.74 21.94
N ARG A 61 -4.51 6.17 21.62
CA ARG A 61 -4.94 6.60 20.30
C ARG A 61 -4.12 7.79 19.75
N ASP A 62 -3.97 8.89 20.49
CA ASP A 62 -3.24 10.07 20.01
C ASP A 62 -1.76 9.74 19.74
N SER A 63 -1.17 8.92 20.59
CA SER A 63 0.21 8.47 20.47
C SER A 63 0.41 7.59 19.23
N VAL A 64 -0.54 6.68 18.95
CA VAL A 64 -0.55 5.87 17.71
C VAL A 64 -0.72 6.75 16.47
N LEU A 65 -1.58 7.77 16.52
CA LEU A 65 -1.79 8.68 15.38
C LEU A 65 -0.52 9.49 15.04
N MET A 66 0.26 9.89 16.04
CA MET A 66 1.56 10.58 15.83
C MET A 66 2.57 9.74 15.04
N MET A 67 2.44 8.42 15.04
CA MET A 67 3.30 7.52 14.27
C MET A 67 2.99 7.50 12.77
N ASN A 68 1.93 8.20 12.33
CA ASN A 68 1.45 8.21 10.94
C ASN A 68 1.21 6.80 10.36
N PRO A 69 0.41 5.95 11.03
CA PRO A 69 0.26 4.53 10.67
C PRO A 69 -0.24 4.33 9.25
N ASP A 70 -1.16 5.19 8.77
CA ASP A 70 -1.67 5.13 7.40
C ASP A 70 -0.57 5.37 6.37
N GLN A 71 0.34 6.31 6.63
CA GLN A 71 1.46 6.59 5.72
C GLN A 71 2.45 5.43 5.71
N ARG A 72 2.75 4.86 6.87
CA ARG A 72 3.63 3.69 6.97
C ARG A 72 3.04 2.45 6.32
N LEU A 73 1.73 2.25 6.44
CA LEU A 73 1.04 1.17 5.73
C LEU A 73 1.14 1.35 4.21
N LYS A 74 1.01 2.59 3.70
CA LYS A 74 1.22 2.89 2.28
C LYS A 74 2.65 2.57 1.83
N GLU A 75 3.65 2.86 2.65
CA GLU A 75 5.06 2.51 2.36
C GLU A 75 5.25 0.99 2.25
N VAL A 76 4.62 0.21 3.11
CA VAL A 76 4.64 -1.26 3.03
C VAL A 76 3.91 -1.77 1.77
N GLN A 77 2.72 -1.22 1.49
CA GLN A 77 1.95 -1.56 0.28
C GLN A 77 2.70 -1.23 -1.00
N ALA A 78 3.48 -0.14 -1.02
CA ALA A 78 4.28 0.27 -2.17
C ALA A 78 5.29 -0.80 -2.58
N VAL A 79 5.76 -1.64 -1.64
CA VAL A 79 6.70 -2.71 -1.99
C VAL A 79 6.01 -3.82 -2.79
N GLN A 80 4.83 -4.26 -2.35
CA GLN A 80 4.01 -5.23 -3.09
C GLN A 80 3.61 -4.69 -4.46
N VAL A 81 3.14 -3.44 -4.52
CA VAL A 81 2.78 -2.77 -5.78
C VAL A 81 4.00 -2.67 -6.71
N GLY A 82 5.18 -2.35 -6.17
CA GLY A 82 6.42 -2.28 -6.94
C GLY A 82 6.80 -3.60 -7.62
N ASP A 83 6.55 -4.73 -6.97
CA ASP A 83 6.80 -6.05 -7.57
C ASP A 83 5.80 -6.37 -8.70
N VAL A 84 4.53 -5.98 -8.56
CA VAL A 84 3.53 -6.07 -9.65
C VAL A 84 3.96 -5.20 -10.83
N GLU A 85 4.37 -3.96 -10.57
CA GLU A 85 4.80 -3.01 -11.61
C GLU A 85 6.06 -3.49 -12.34
N ARG A 86 7.03 -4.07 -11.63
CA ARG A 86 8.23 -4.66 -12.21
C ARG A 86 7.87 -5.82 -13.13
N CYS A 87 7.07 -6.77 -12.65
CA CYS A 87 6.60 -7.92 -13.43
C CYS A 87 5.88 -7.48 -14.72
N LEU A 88 5.01 -6.48 -14.64
CA LEU A 88 4.33 -5.94 -15.82
C LEU A 88 5.30 -5.22 -16.78
N THR A 89 6.25 -4.44 -16.26
CA THR A 89 7.22 -3.73 -17.10
C THR A 89 8.13 -4.70 -17.85
N GLU A 90 8.61 -5.75 -17.18
CA GLU A 90 9.42 -6.82 -17.79
C GLU A 90 8.67 -7.58 -18.90
N ARG A 91 7.33 -7.65 -18.80
CA ARG A 91 6.46 -8.21 -19.85
C ARG A 91 6.09 -7.20 -20.96
N GLY A 92 6.67 -6.00 -20.95
CA GLY A 92 6.47 -4.98 -21.98
C GLY A 92 5.20 -4.14 -21.84
N TYR A 93 4.56 -4.16 -20.66
CA TYR A 93 3.48 -3.22 -20.34
C TYR A 93 4.07 -1.86 -19.95
N ALA A 94 3.38 -0.77 -20.33
CA ALA A 94 3.77 0.59 -19.98
C ALA A 94 2.73 1.22 -19.06
N LYS A 95 3.20 2.04 -18.11
CA LYS A 95 2.33 2.87 -17.28
C LYS A 95 1.70 3.98 -18.14
N PHE A 96 0.46 4.31 -17.83
CA PHE A 96 -0.24 5.45 -18.43
C PHE A 96 -1.10 6.12 -17.37
N THR A 97 -1.36 7.41 -17.56
CA THR A 97 -2.15 8.22 -16.63
C THR A 97 -3.57 8.35 -17.16
N LEU A 98 -4.54 8.14 -16.27
CA LEU A 98 -5.95 8.38 -16.59
C LEU A 98 -6.25 9.87 -16.52
N THR A 99 -7.00 10.37 -17.50
CA THR A 99 -7.70 11.65 -17.36
C THR A 99 -8.77 11.55 -16.28
N ASP A 100 -9.19 12.69 -15.71
CA ASP A 100 -10.27 12.73 -14.71
C ASP A 100 -11.56 12.07 -15.21
N ARG A 101 -11.85 12.20 -16.51
CA ARG A 101 -13.01 11.56 -17.14
C ARG A 101 -12.86 10.04 -17.12
N GLN A 102 -11.70 9.51 -17.53
CA GLN A 102 -11.43 8.08 -17.54
C GLN A 102 -11.42 7.49 -16.12
N ASP A 103 -10.90 8.22 -15.12
CA ASP A 103 -10.94 7.78 -13.73
C ASP A 103 -12.37 7.68 -13.18
N ARG A 104 -13.21 8.71 -13.43
CA ARG A 104 -14.64 8.67 -13.07
C ARG A 104 -15.38 7.53 -13.75
N GLU A 105 -15.06 7.25 -15.01
CA GLU A 105 -15.65 6.14 -15.76
C GLU A 105 -15.17 4.79 -15.21
N LEU A 106 -13.88 4.66 -14.92
CA LEU A 106 -13.29 3.47 -14.33
C LEU A 106 -13.96 3.10 -12.99
N LYS A 107 -14.28 4.09 -12.15
CA LYS A 107 -14.97 3.90 -10.86
C LYS A 107 -16.37 3.28 -10.98
N ARG A 108 -17.00 3.31 -12.16
CA ARG A 108 -18.31 2.67 -12.41
C ARG A 108 -18.20 1.15 -12.55
N TYR A 109 -17.01 0.63 -12.86
CA TYR A 109 -16.78 -0.80 -12.97
C TYR A 109 -16.30 -1.39 -11.65
N PRO A 110 -16.95 -2.47 -11.13
CA PRO A 110 -16.52 -3.13 -9.90
C PRO A 110 -15.04 -3.52 -9.95
N LYS A 111 -14.35 -3.38 -8.81
CA LYS A 111 -12.94 -3.81 -8.67
C LYS A 111 -12.84 -5.30 -9.00
N GLY A 112 -11.84 -5.66 -9.82
CA GLY A 112 -11.63 -7.05 -10.24
C GLY A 112 -12.60 -7.60 -11.29
N SER A 113 -13.55 -6.81 -11.80
CA SER A 113 -14.44 -7.26 -12.90
C SER A 113 -13.73 -7.28 -14.26
N ASP A 114 -14.19 -8.14 -15.17
CA ASP A 114 -13.70 -8.17 -16.55
C ASP A 114 -14.01 -6.87 -17.30
N ALA A 115 -15.17 -6.25 -17.04
CA ALA A 115 -15.51 -4.95 -17.63
C ALA A 115 -14.47 -3.88 -17.28
N ARG A 116 -14.01 -3.85 -16.02
CA ARG A 116 -12.95 -2.94 -15.57
C ARG A 116 -11.63 -3.22 -16.28
N ARG A 117 -11.24 -4.49 -16.39
CA ARG A 117 -10.02 -4.92 -17.10
C ARG A 117 -10.07 -4.56 -18.58
N GLN A 118 -11.19 -4.82 -19.26
CA GLN A 118 -11.38 -4.47 -20.66
C GLN A 118 -11.30 -2.96 -20.90
N PHE A 119 -11.89 -2.16 -20.01
CA PHE A 119 -11.79 -0.70 -20.07
C PHE A 119 -10.32 -0.24 -19.99
N LEU A 120 -9.56 -0.71 -18.99
CA LEU A 120 -8.14 -0.39 -18.84
C LEU A 120 -7.31 -0.85 -20.05
N TYR A 121 -7.56 -2.06 -20.56
CA TYR A 121 -6.87 -2.59 -21.74
C TYR A 121 -7.11 -1.73 -22.99
N ARG A 122 -8.35 -1.29 -23.22
CA ARG A 122 -8.69 -0.40 -24.34
C ARG A 122 -7.97 0.93 -24.23
N LEU A 123 -7.94 1.53 -23.04
CA LEU A 123 -7.21 2.79 -22.81
C LEU A 123 -5.71 2.63 -23.06
N ALA A 124 -5.09 1.58 -22.52
CA ALA A 124 -3.67 1.33 -22.69
C ALA A 124 -3.28 1.05 -24.16
N SER A 125 -4.17 0.39 -24.91
CA SER A 125 -3.94 0.08 -26.33
C SER A 125 -4.09 1.30 -27.23
N ALA A 126 -4.88 2.29 -26.83
CA ALA A 126 -5.08 3.56 -27.55
C ALA A 126 -4.05 4.64 -27.19
N ALA A 127 -3.29 4.46 -26.10
CA ALA A 127 -2.25 5.38 -25.64
C ALA A 127 -0.88 5.13 -26.32
N ARG A 128 -0.81 4.19 -27.26
CA ARG A 128 0.39 3.83 -28.03
C ARG A 128 0.39 4.46 -29.41
#